data_AF-V6ATG8-F1
#
_entry.id   AF-V6ATG8-F1
#
_cell.length_a   1.000
_cell.length_b   1.000
_cell.length_c   1.000
_cell.angle_alpha   90.00
_cell.angle_beta   90.00
_cell.angle_gamma   90.00
#
_symmetry.space_group_name_H-M   'P 1'
#
loop_
_entity.id
_entity.type
_entity.pdbx_description
1 polymer ?
#
loop_
_entity_poly.entity_id
_entity_poly.type
_entity_poly.pdbx_seq_one_letter_code
_entity_poly.pdbx_strand_id
1 'polypeptide(L)'
;MFEVNKKLFNIGKNSKTSKEKTFGTKVKPDAKSWQEENRERISKFLSKAKENYNGIILPDINYEEGRYLYLALKEAGEAVNETGFMDMLASTEPPLLERFVHNQFLVCPHHKSSFLVNVRMFCPKCDSICVQRLHLFEHKSCGYLAEKSRFSEDNSQLKCPSCDKVVKNPQKEMRVPAAWYFCSDCGEKFDDATIRLYCKEYDHDFSISEAMTVTIYGYSVASSERFQFDYLKLKNDVVKTLSEFELAVEENYLVKGKSGNDHIIDVYATNKKGQSVFILINNSESNSVDSRIVQVLDTMPNTAILAGYPAISEKTKSVASKYNATVIASQNVQEILSEIKKIVSQKMNLGVTAAR
;
A
#
# COMPACT_ATOMS: atom_id res chain seq x y z
N MET A 1 19.97 -26.03 -54.91
CA MET A 1 20.79 -25.66 -56.09
C MET A 1 20.35 -24.27 -56.51
N PHE A 2 21.28 -23.39 -56.90
CA PHE A 2 21.17 -21.94 -57.16
C PHE A 2 21.35 -21.06 -55.90
N GLU A 3 22.57 -20.64 -55.58
CA GLU A 3 23.49 -19.66 -56.22
C GLU A 3 23.13 -18.19 -56.01
N VAL A 4 24.11 -17.53 -55.43
CA VAL A 4 24.26 -16.10 -55.19
C VAL A 4 24.99 -15.48 -56.38
N ASN A 5 24.52 -14.35 -56.92
CA ASN A 5 25.38 -13.23 -57.34
C ASN A 5 24.49 -11.99 -57.64
N LYS A 6 24.60 -10.87 -56.92
CA LYS A 6 25.64 -9.81 -56.89
C LYS A 6 25.56 -8.84 -58.08
N LYS A 7 25.65 -7.54 -57.73
CA LYS A 7 25.91 -6.32 -58.54
C LYS A 7 24.66 -5.59 -59.03
N LEU A 8 24.55 -4.25 -58.99
CA LEU A 8 25.43 -3.13 -58.63
C LEU A 8 24.53 -1.88 -58.63
N PHE A 9 24.79 -0.89 -57.78
CA PHE A 9 25.06 0.47 -58.25
C PHE A 9 25.74 1.29 -57.15
N ASN A 10 26.99 1.67 -57.46
CA ASN A 10 27.77 2.70 -56.77
C ASN A 10 27.10 4.06 -56.95
N ILE A 11 27.19 4.93 -55.94
CA ILE A 11 27.68 6.31 -56.07
C ILE A 11 28.45 6.64 -54.79
N GLY A 12 29.68 7.12 -54.96
CA GLY A 12 30.61 7.44 -53.89
C GLY A 12 30.40 8.83 -53.27
N LYS A 13 30.86 8.90 -52.02
CA LYS A 13 31.56 9.99 -51.34
C LYS A 13 31.04 11.42 -51.52
N ASN A 14 30.49 11.97 -50.44
CA ASN A 14 30.97 13.27 -49.98
C ASN A 14 30.98 13.35 -48.45
N SER A 15 32.17 13.64 -47.92
CA SER A 15 32.51 13.78 -46.52
C SER A 15 32.02 15.11 -45.95
N LYS A 16 31.21 15.11 -44.89
CA LYS A 16 31.22 16.16 -43.87
C LYS A 16 31.01 15.57 -42.48
N THR A 17 32.00 15.87 -41.65
CA THR A 17 32.14 15.62 -40.22
C THR A 17 30.91 16.01 -39.40
N SER A 18 30.41 15.09 -38.58
CA SER A 18 29.70 15.44 -37.35
C SER A 18 30.19 14.53 -36.23
N LYS A 19 30.61 15.17 -35.14
CA LYS A 19 31.25 14.57 -33.97
C LYS A 19 30.26 13.64 -33.27
N GLU A 20 30.56 12.36 -33.21
CA GLU A 20 29.98 11.46 -32.21
C GLU A 20 30.45 11.94 -30.84
N LYS A 21 29.50 12.47 -30.06
CA LYS A 21 29.67 12.65 -28.62
C LYS A 21 29.69 11.27 -27.99
N THR A 22 30.88 10.77 -27.69
CA THR A 22 31.08 9.66 -26.77
C THR A 22 30.44 10.03 -25.43
N PHE A 23 29.32 9.36 -25.12
CA PHE A 23 28.68 9.43 -23.83
C PHE A 23 29.65 8.79 -22.82
N GLY A 24 30.27 9.61 -21.97
CA GLY A 24 31.21 9.16 -20.96
C GLY A 24 30.58 8.09 -20.09
N THR A 25 31.22 6.92 -20.06
CA THR A 25 31.01 5.88 -19.05
C THR A 25 31.25 6.52 -17.68
N LYS A 26 30.16 6.77 -16.93
CA LYS A 26 30.26 7.11 -15.50
C LYS A 26 30.93 5.93 -14.79
N VAL A 27 32.19 6.11 -14.41
CA VAL A 27 32.92 5.20 -13.53
C VAL A 27 32.10 5.08 -12.24
N LYS A 28 31.64 3.87 -11.89
CA LYS A 28 31.04 3.63 -10.58
C LYS A 28 32.09 3.98 -9.53
N PRO A 29 31.79 4.81 -8.52
CA PRO A 29 32.72 5.10 -7.45
C PRO A 29 33.21 3.79 -6.81
N ASP A 30 34.51 3.70 -6.53
CA ASP A 30 35.04 2.62 -5.70
C ASP A 30 34.30 2.65 -4.35
N ALA A 31 33.65 1.55 -3.98
CA ALA A 31 32.81 1.46 -2.78
C ALA A 31 33.59 1.82 -1.51
N LYS A 32 34.90 1.55 -1.47
CA LYS A 32 35.76 1.94 -0.34
C LYS A 32 36.02 3.44 -0.27
N SER A 33 36.30 4.09 -1.41
CA SER A 33 36.47 5.55 -1.47
C SER A 33 35.18 6.26 -1.05
N TRP A 34 34.03 5.79 -1.56
CA TRP A 34 32.73 6.35 -1.20
C TRP A 34 32.41 6.19 0.29
N GLN A 35 32.71 5.03 0.89
CA GLN A 35 32.53 4.83 2.33
C GLN A 35 33.37 5.80 3.16
N GLU A 36 34.62 6.01 2.77
CA GLU A 36 35.52 6.91 3.50
C GLU A 36 35.02 8.36 3.45
N GLU A 37 34.66 8.82 2.25
CA GLU A 37 34.10 10.16 2.03
C GLU A 37 32.78 10.40 2.78
N ASN A 38 32.00 9.33 3.02
CA ASN A 38 30.69 9.41 3.66
C ASN A 38 30.68 8.89 5.10
N ARG A 39 31.84 8.60 5.71
CA ARG A 39 31.95 7.91 7.00
C ARG A 39 31.07 8.50 8.10
N GLU A 40 31.09 9.82 8.28
CA GLU A 40 30.27 10.50 9.29
C GLU A 40 28.77 10.37 9.00
N ARG A 41 28.37 10.54 7.73
CA ARG A 41 26.97 10.43 7.29
C ARG A 41 26.44 9.01 7.49
N ILE A 42 27.25 8.01 7.15
CA ILE A 42 26.93 6.59 7.32
C ILE A 42 26.76 6.28 8.81
N SER A 43 27.72 6.66 9.65
CA SER A 43 27.66 6.42 11.10
C SER A 43 26.42 7.05 11.73
N LYS A 44 26.15 8.33 11.39
CA LYS A 44 24.96 9.05 11.85
C LYS A 44 23.67 8.35 11.40
N PHE A 45 23.57 8.00 10.13
CA PHE A 45 22.39 7.34 9.57
C PHE A 45 22.12 5.99 10.23
N LEU A 46 23.14 5.13 10.40
CA LEU A 46 22.97 3.81 11.02
C LEU A 46 22.62 3.92 12.51
N SER A 47 23.19 4.90 13.23
CA SER A 47 22.83 5.21 14.61
C SER A 47 21.36 5.62 14.70
N LYS A 48 20.92 6.56 13.86
CA LYS A 48 19.54 7.04 13.84
C LYS A 48 18.56 5.98 13.36
N ALA A 49 18.94 5.13 12.40
CA ALA A 49 18.16 3.98 11.98
C ALA A 49 17.87 3.03 13.16
N LYS A 50 18.89 2.72 13.98
CA LYS A 50 18.72 1.89 15.19
C LYS A 50 17.87 2.56 16.26
N GLU A 51 18.11 3.85 16.51
CA GLU A 51 17.44 4.62 17.57
C GLU A 51 15.97 4.92 17.24
N ASN A 52 15.72 5.46 16.05
CA ASN A 52 14.43 6.02 15.65
C ASN A 52 13.56 5.00 14.90
N TYR A 53 14.17 4.06 14.19
CA TYR A 53 13.48 3.11 13.31
C TYR A 53 13.68 1.64 13.74
N ASN A 54 14.23 1.40 14.94
CA ASN A 54 14.53 0.06 15.48
C ASN A 54 15.39 -0.81 14.55
N GLY A 55 16.24 -0.18 13.72
CA GLY A 55 17.12 -0.87 12.79
C GLY A 55 16.45 -1.36 11.51
N ILE A 56 15.14 -1.15 11.33
CA ILE A 56 14.42 -1.50 10.11
C ILE A 56 13.89 -0.24 9.45
N ILE A 57 14.23 -0.04 8.19
CA ILE A 57 13.83 1.10 7.38
C ILE A 57 12.88 0.59 6.31
N LEU A 58 11.68 1.14 6.29
CA LEU A 58 10.65 0.74 5.36
C LEU A 58 10.17 1.94 4.52
N PRO A 59 9.63 1.68 3.33
CA PRO A 59 9.02 2.72 2.52
C PRO A 59 7.70 3.18 3.12
N ASP A 60 7.43 4.48 3.04
CA ASP A 60 6.10 5.04 3.14
C ASP A 60 5.46 5.03 1.73
N ILE A 61 4.36 4.30 1.57
CA ILE A 61 3.73 4.03 0.26
C ILE A 61 2.43 4.83 0.16
N ASN A 62 2.37 5.76 -0.78
CA ASN A 62 1.16 6.47 -1.15
C ASN A 62 0.47 5.75 -2.32
N TYR A 63 -0.60 5.02 -2.02
CA TYR A 63 -1.39 4.28 -3.01
C TYR A 63 -2.26 5.15 -3.91
N GLU A 64 -2.55 6.39 -3.52
CA GLU A 64 -3.36 7.31 -4.32
C GLU A 64 -2.53 7.99 -5.41
N GLU A 65 -1.29 8.36 -5.06
CA GLU A 65 -0.32 8.95 -5.98
C GLU A 65 0.51 7.90 -6.72
N GLY A 66 0.51 6.64 -6.25
CA GLY A 66 1.30 5.55 -6.79
C GLY A 66 2.79 5.73 -6.60
N ARG A 67 3.19 6.28 -5.46
CA ARG A 67 4.58 6.66 -5.14
C ARG A 67 4.98 6.13 -3.78
N TYR A 68 6.28 6.08 -3.51
CA TYR A 68 6.82 5.71 -2.21
C TYR A 68 8.06 6.53 -1.88
N LEU A 69 8.32 6.71 -0.58
CA LEU A 69 9.41 7.52 -0.04
C LEU A 69 10.05 6.80 1.15
N TYR A 70 11.30 7.12 1.49
CA TYR A 70 11.95 6.67 2.72
C TYR A 70 12.26 7.87 3.60
N LEU A 71 11.42 8.12 4.60
CA LEU A 71 11.59 9.26 5.50
C LEU A 71 12.91 9.20 6.29
N ALA A 72 13.43 8.00 6.55
CA ALA A 72 14.73 7.80 7.21
C ALA A 72 15.90 8.44 6.46
N LEU A 73 15.81 8.67 5.14
CA LEU A 73 16.86 9.33 4.36
C LEU A 73 17.14 10.77 4.82
N LYS A 74 16.17 11.43 5.47
CA LYS A 74 16.37 12.75 6.09
C LYS A 74 17.50 12.74 7.13
N GLU A 75 17.71 11.62 7.83
CA GLU A 75 18.78 11.47 8.84
C GLU A 75 20.18 11.58 8.22
N ALA A 76 20.31 11.19 6.94
CA ALA A 76 21.52 11.29 6.13
C ALA A 76 21.61 12.60 5.30
N GLY A 77 20.59 13.46 5.38
CA GLY A 77 20.46 14.65 4.53
C GLY A 77 20.17 14.34 3.07
N GLU A 78 19.65 13.14 2.77
CA GLU A 78 19.34 12.69 1.42
C GLU A 78 17.88 13.00 1.04
N ALA A 79 17.62 13.11 -0.25
CA ALA A 79 16.27 13.25 -0.77
C ALA A 79 15.47 11.95 -0.51
N VAL A 80 14.28 12.07 0.08
CA VAL A 80 13.49 10.91 0.55
C VAL A 80 12.97 9.99 -0.56
N ASN A 81 13.03 10.43 -1.82
CA ASN A 81 12.65 9.67 -3.01
C ASN A 81 13.86 9.01 -3.71
N GLU A 82 15.09 9.17 -3.20
CA GLU A 82 16.31 8.65 -3.84
C GLU A 82 16.96 7.55 -2.99
N THR A 83 16.85 6.29 -3.45
CA THR A 83 17.37 5.14 -2.69
C THR A 83 18.88 4.95 -2.81
N GLY A 84 19.57 5.74 -3.64
CA GLY A 84 20.99 5.54 -3.99
C GLY A 84 21.90 5.40 -2.79
N PHE A 85 21.70 6.20 -1.73
CA PHE A 85 22.50 6.12 -0.50
C PHE A 85 22.34 4.77 0.22
N MET A 86 21.10 4.33 0.45
CA MET A 86 20.83 3.02 1.06
C MET A 86 21.27 1.87 0.14
N ASP A 87 21.16 2.07 -1.17
CA ASP A 87 21.59 1.09 -2.15
C ASP A 87 23.10 0.86 -2.06
N MET A 88 23.88 1.93 -1.93
CA MET A 88 25.33 1.86 -1.69
C MET A 88 25.66 1.16 -0.37
N LEU A 89 24.94 1.48 0.73
CA LEU A 89 25.10 0.81 2.03
C LEU A 89 24.84 -0.69 1.99
N ALA A 90 23.91 -1.12 1.14
CA ALA A 90 23.59 -2.53 0.95
C ALA A 90 24.53 -3.25 -0.03
N SER A 91 25.37 -2.52 -0.76
CA SER A 91 26.37 -3.08 -1.68
C SER A 91 27.79 -3.07 -1.10
N THR A 92 27.94 -2.74 0.19
CA THR A 92 29.24 -2.80 0.87
C THR A 92 29.65 -4.23 1.21
N GLU A 93 30.93 -4.44 1.47
CA GLU A 93 31.48 -5.74 1.91
C GLU A 93 32.21 -5.58 3.26
N PRO A 94 31.65 -6.04 4.39
CA PRO A 94 30.31 -6.63 4.55
C PRO A 94 29.17 -5.60 4.36
N PRO A 95 27.94 -6.03 4.03
CA PRO A 95 26.80 -5.13 3.87
C PRO A 95 26.49 -4.43 5.19
N LEU A 96 26.28 -3.11 5.14
CA LEU A 96 25.85 -2.32 6.31
C LEU A 96 24.32 -2.35 6.46
N LEU A 97 23.61 -2.50 5.33
CA LEU A 97 22.18 -2.76 5.26
C LEU A 97 21.91 -4.05 4.51
N GLU A 98 21.04 -4.90 5.03
CA GLU A 98 20.45 -6.01 4.29
C GLU A 98 19.14 -5.57 3.65
N ARG A 99 18.92 -5.94 2.38
CA ARG A 99 17.65 -5.68 1.69
C ARG A 99 16.71 -6.87 1.80
N PHE A 100 15.42 -6.59 1.93
CA PHE A 100 14.36 -7.58 1.76
C PHE A 100 13.23 -7.01 0.91
N VAL A 101 12.50 -7.85 0.20
CA VAL A 101 11.36 -7.39 -0.60
C VAL A 101 10.24 -6.99 0.35
N HIS A 102 9.86 -5.71 0.33
CA HIS A 102 8.72 -5.21 1.09
C HIS A 102 7.44 -5.27 0.25
N ASN A 103 7.53 -4.83 -1.01
CA ASN A 103 6.41 -4.90 -1.95
C ASN A 103 6.91 -4.96 -3.40
N GLN A 104 6.05 -5.38 -4.32
CA GLN A 104 6.32 -5.37 -5.75
C GLN A 104 5.07 -4.95 -6.50
N PHE A 105 5.21 -3.96 -7.37
CA PHE A 105 4.11 -3.44 -8.18
C PHE A 105 4.33 -3.68 -9.66
N LEU A 106 3.23 -3.95 -10.38
CA LEU A 106 3.20 -3.81 -11.83
C LEU A 106 3.18 -2.32 -12.19
N VAL A 107 4.00 -1.95 -13.16
CA VAL A 107 4.11 -0.58 -13.67
C VAL A 107 4.03 -0.57 -15.20
N CYS A 108 3.70 0.60 -15.73
CA CYS A 108 3.73 0.84 -17.16
C CYS A 108 5.16 0.65 -17.71
N PRO A 109 5.34 -0.03 -18.87
CA PRO A 109 6.66 -0.18 -19.51
C PRO A 109 7.34 1.14 -19.84
N HIS A 110 6.55 2.18 -20.13
CA HIS A 110 7.04 3.52 -20.47
C HIS A 110 7.19 4.45 -19.26
N HIS A 111 6.47 4.18 -18.15
CA HIS A 111 6.40 5.07 -16.98
C HIS A 111 6.58 4.28 -15.67
N LYS A 112 7.84 4.06 -15.28
CA LYS A 112 8.18 3.26 -14.09
C LYS A 112 8.12 4.04 -12.78
N SER A 113 7.97 5.36 -12.84
CA SER A 113 7.94 6.25 -11.68
C SER A 113 6.65 6.18 -10.89
N SER A 114 5.63 5.47 -11.40
CA SER A 114 4.30 5.38 -10.81
C SER A 114 3.74 3.99 -10.94
N PHE A 115 3.13 3.50 -9.87
CA PHE A 115 2.47 2.20 -9.84
C PHE A 115 0.93 2.30 -9.89
N LEU A 116 0.38 3.43 -10.34
CA LEU A 116 -1.07 3.58 -10.57
C LEU A 116 -1.53 2.83 -11.82
N VAL A 117 -1.64 1.51 -11.69
CA VAL A 117 -2.08 0.60 -12.74
C VAL A 117 -3.40 -0.05 -12.34
N ASN A 118 -4.41 0.08 -13.19
CA ASN A 118 -5.70 -0.60 -13.03
C ASN A 118 -5.86 -1.69 -14.07
N VAL A 119 -6.77 -2.63 -13.81
CA VAL A 119 -7.21 -3.61 -14.82
C VAL A 119 -8.42 -3.04 -15.56
N ARG A 120 -8.42 -3.14 -16.89
CA ARG A 120 -9.56 -2.81 -17.75
C ARG A 120 -9.95 -4.01 -18.61
N MET A 121 -11.24 -4.15 -18.84
CA MET A 121 -11.83 -5.19 -19.67
C MET A 121 -12.30 -4.60 -20.99
N PHE A 122 -12.00 -5.27 -22.08
CA PHE A 122 -12.28 -4.83 -23.44
C PHE A 122 -13.12 -5.89 -24.17
N CYS A 123 -14.06 -5.41 -24.99
CA CYS A 123 -14.80 -6.25 -25.91
C CYS A 123 -13.85 -6.79 -27.00
N PRO A 124 -13.72 -8.11 -27.18
CA PRO A 124 -12.79 -8.69 -28.15
C PRO A 124 -13.17 -8.36 -29.61
N LYS A 125 -14.42 -7.96 -29.87
CA LYS A 125 -14.91 -7.62 -31.22
C LYS A 125 -14.64 -6.18 -31.63
N CYS A 126 -14.80 -5.23 -30.71
CA CYS A 126 -14.78 -3.80 -31.04
C CYS A 126 -13.83 -2.96 -30.17
N ASP A 127 -13.11 -3.58 -29.24
CA ASP A 127 -12.17 -2.93 -28.32
C ASP A 127 -12.80 -1.84 -27.42
N SER A 128 -14.12 -1.89 -27.23
CA SER A 128 -14.82 -1.03 -26.28
C SER A 128 -14.63 -1.49 -24.83
N ILE A 129 -14.51 -0.55 -23.90
CA ILE A 129 -14.50 -0.77 -22.45
C ILE A 129 -15.92 -0.88 -21.84
N CYS A 130 -16.98 -0.63 -22.62
CA CYS A 130 -18.38 -0.72 -22.19
C CYS A 130 -18.84 -2.18 -22.10
N VAL A 131 -18.19 -2.95 -21.22
CA VAL A 131 -18.42 -4.38 -21.01
C VAL A 131 -19.17 -4.61 -19.70
N GLN A 132 -20.31 -5.30 -19.78
CA GLN A 132 -21.12 -5.69 -18.63
C GLN A 132 -21.03 -7.19 -18.39
N ARG A 133 -20.90 -7.61 -17.13
CA ARG A 133 -20.94 -9.02 -16.75
C ARG A 133 -22.39 -9.48 -16.61
N LEU A 134 -22.76 -10.51 -17.37
CA LEU A 134 -24.06 -11.17 -17.33
C LEU A 134 -23.94 -12.54 -16.66
N HIS A 135 -24.79 -12.80 -15.68
CA HIS A 135 -24.93 -14.15 -15.12
C HIS A 135 -25.77 -15.01 -16.06
N LEU A 136 -25.22 -16.16 -16.46
CA LEU A 136 -26.00 -17.20 -17.12
C LEU A 136 -26.69 -18.07 -16.08
N PHE A 137 -27.96 -18.32 -16.28
CA PHE A 137 -28.76 -19.24 -15.49
C PHE A 137 -29.04 -20.48 -16.30
N GLU A 138 -28.79 -21.62 -15.67
CA GLU A 138 -29.13 -22.93 -16.18
C GLU A 138 -30.36 -23.46 -15.48
N HIS A 139 -31.36 -23.88 -16.26
CA HIS A 139 -32.41 -24.73 -15.74
C HIS A 139 -31.91 -26.17 -15.69
N LYS A 140 -31.65 -26.70 -14.49
CA LYS A 140 -31.01 -28.01 -14.30
C LYS A 140 -31.78 -29.17 -14.94
N SER A 141 -33.10 -29.08 -15.04
CA SER A 141 -33.91 -30.19 -15.55
C SER A 141 -33.89 -30.34 -17.07
N CYS A 142 -33.61 -29.27 -17.82
CA CYS A 142 -33.54 -29.33 -19.29
C CYS A 142 -32.23 -28.80 -19.89
N GLY A 143 -31.32 -28.27 -19.07
CA GLY A 143 -30.02 -27.74 -19.49
C GLY A 143 -30.07 -26.40 -20.22
N TYR A 144 -31.22 -25.73 -20.29
CA TYR A 144 -31.32 -24.44 -20.99
C TYR A 144 -30.54 -23.35 -20.27
N LEU A 145 -29.71 -22.63 -21.03
CA LEU A 145 -28.80 -21.57 -20.55
C LEU A 145 -29.21 -20.21 -21.13
N ALA A 146 -29.52 -19.25 -20.26
CA ALA A 146 -29.77 -17.88 -20.66
C ALA A 146 -29.57 -16.88 -19.51
N GLU A 147 -29.54 -15.60 -19.83
CA GLU A 147 -29.65 -14.50 -18.86
C GLU A 147 -30.97 -14.57 -18.07
N LYS A 148 -30.98 -14.12 -16.80
CA LYS A 148 -32.16 -14.20 -15.93
C LYS A 148 -33.42 -13.61 -16.58
N SER A 149 -33.27 -12.50 -17.30
CA SER A 149 -34.39 -11.78 -17.95
C SER A 149 -35.08 -12.59 -19.05
N ARG A 150 -34.46 -13.67 -19.56
CA ARG A 150 -35.10 -14.59 -20.54
C ARG A 150 -35.97 -15.65 -19.88
N PHE A 151 -35.88 -15.82 -18.57
CA PHE A 151 -36.84 -16.60 -17.81
C PHE A 151 -38.05 -15.71 -17.56
N SER A 152 -39.16 -15.99 -18.26
CA SER A 152 -40.36 -15.18 -18.13
C SER A 152 -40.89 -15.24 -16.69
N GLU A 153 -41.27 -14.09 -16.16
CA GLU A 153 -42.11 -13.95 -14.97
C GLU A 153 -43.56 -13.74 -15.40
N ASP A 154 -44.07 -14.57 -16.33
CA ASP A 154 -45.50 -14.53 -16.66
C ASP A 154 -46.29 -14.94 -15.42
N ASN A 155 -47.18 -14.05 -14.96
CA ASN A 155 -48.02 -14.26 -13.77
C ASN A 155 -47.22 -14.54 -12.47
N SER A 156 -46.08 -13.86 -12.26
CA SER A 156 -45.22 -13.98 -11.07
C SER A 156 -44.55 -15.35 -10.86
N GLN A 157 -44.58 -16.23 -11.87
CA GLN A 157 -43.93 -17.54 -11.82
C GLN A 157 -42.76 -17.58 -12.80
N LEU A 158 -41.59 -18.00 -12.31
CA LEU A 158 -40.39 -18.14 -13.13
C LEU A 158 -40.54 -19.36 -14.06
N LYS A 159 -40.56 -19.16 -15.37
CA LYS A 159 -40.75 -20.23 -16.36
C LYS A 159 -39.51 -20.39 -17.24
N CYS A 160 -39.11 -21.64 -17.51
CA CYS A 160 -38.05 -21.90 -18.48
C CYS A 160 -38.60 -21.75 -19.91
N PRO A 161 -38.02 -20.89 -20.76
CA PRO A 161 -38.54 -20.62 -22.11
C PRO A 161 -38.28 -21.78 -23.10
N SER A 162 -37.43 -22.74 -22.75
CA SER A 162 -37.09 -23.88 -23.64
C SER A 162 -37.95 -25.11 -23.40
N CYS A 163 -38.39 -25.37 -22.17
CA CYS A 163 -39.18 -26.56 -21.85
C CYS A 163 -40.54 -26.24 -21.24
N ASP A 164 -40.87 -24.95 -21.12
CA ASP A 164 -42.10 -24.41 -20.55
C ASP A 164 -42.43 -24.86 -19.11
N LYS A 165 -41.48 -25.49 -18.40
CA LYS A 165 -41.66 -25.87 -17.00
C LYS A 165 -41.54 -24.66 -16.09
N VAL A 166 -42.45 -24.58 -15.12
CA VAL A 166 -42.39 -23.62 -14.02
C VAL A 166 -41.30 -24.05 -13.03
N VAL A 167 -40.39 -23.15 -12.74
CA VAL A 167 -39.31 -23.30 -11.76
C VAL A 167 -39.88 -22.97 -10.38
N LYS A 168 -40.24 -23.99 -9.60
CA LYS A 168 -40.90 -23.80 -8.30
C LYS A 168 -39.90 -23.44 -7.20
N ASN A 169 -38.71 -24.03 -7.25
CA ASN A 169 -37.63 -23.77 -6.31
C ASN A 169 -36.34 -23.39 -7.06
N PRO A 170 -36.11 -22.09 -7.33
CA PRO A 170 -34.94 -21.61 -8.05
C PRO A 170 -33.60 -22.07 -7.46
N GLN A 171 -33.50 -22.23 -6.13
CA GLN A 171 -32.26 -22.66 -5.47
C GLN A 171 -31.90 -24.11 -5.79
N LYS A 172 -32.91 -24.98 -5.92
CA LYS A 172 -32.71 -26.39 -6.27
C LYS A 172 -32.65 -26.62 -7.77
N GLU A 173 -33.47 -25.91 -8.54
CA GLU A 173 -33.73 -26.18 -9.95
C GLU A 173 -32.90 -25.32 -10.91
N MET A 174 -32.27 -24.24 -10.44
CA MET A 174 -31.35 -23.44 -11.23
C MET A 174 -29.93 -23.45 -10.67
N ARG A 175 -28.96 -23.18 -11.55
CA ARG A 175 -27.58 -22.87 -11.16
C ARG A 175 -27.01 -21.77 -12.06
N VAL A 176 -25.94 -21.14 -11.62
CA VAL A 176 -25.16 -20.18 -12.42
C VAL A 176 -23.87 -20.88 -12.83
N PRO A 177 -23.81 -21.52 -14.02
CA PRO A 177 -22.64 -22.31 -14.42
C PRO A 177 -21.47 -21.45 -14.92
N ALA A 178 -21.75 -20.26 -15.44
CA ALA A 178 -20.77 -19.36 -16.03
C ALA A 178 -21.25 -17.91 -15.97
N ALA A 179 -20.35 -16.98 -16.29
CA ALA A 179 -20.69 -15.61 -16.62
C ALA A 179 -20.34 -15.36 -18.09
N TRP A 180 -21.23 -14.69 -18.81
CA TRP A 180 -20.90 -14.06 -20.08
C TRP A 180 -20.67 -12.58 -19.87
N TYR A 181 -20.09 -11.95 -20.87
CA TYR A 181 -19.95 -10.53 -21.00
C TYR A 181 -20.81 -10.06 -22.17
N PHE A 182 -21.33 -8.85 -22.04
CA PHE A 182 -22.07 -8.16 -23.09
C PHE A 182 -21.46 -6.78 -23.30
N CYS A 183 -21.16 -6.46 -24.56
CA CYS A 183 -20.70 -5.12 -24.92
C CYS A 183 -21.89 -4.23 -25.27
N SER A 184 -22.06 -3.13 -24.54
CA SER A 184 -23.15 -2.19 -24.80
C SER A 184 -22.97 -1.41 -26.11
N ASP A 185 -21.74 -1.29 -26.62
CA ASP A 185 -21.46 -0.48 -27.82
C ASP A 185 -21.70 -1.25 -29.12
N CYS A 186 -21.39 -2.56 -29.15
CA CYS A 186 -21.54 -3.38 -30.38
C CYS A 186 -22.54 -4.53 -30.25
N GLY A 187 -23.11 -4.75 -29.06
CA GLY A 187 -24.10 -5.80 -28.79
C GLY A 187 -23.54 -7.23 -28.72
N GLU A 188 -22.22 -7.41 -28.78
CA GLU A 188 -21.60 -8.74 -28.77
C GLU A 188 -21.71 -9.41 -27.40
N LYS A 189 -21.98 -10.72 -27.39
CA LYS A 189 -21.90 -11.59 -26.22
C LYS A 189 -20.68 -12.49 -26.33
N PHE A 190 -19.86 -12.54 -25.30
CA PHE A 190 -18.61 -13.30 -25.27
C PHE A 190 -18.32 -13.82 -23.86
N ASP A 191 -17.55 -14.88 -23.72
CA ASP A 191 -17.18 -15.50 -22.43
C ASP A 191 -15.76 -15.15 -21.98
N ASP A 192 -14.88 -14.74 -22.91
CA ASP A 192 -13.53 -14.28 -22.62
C ASP A 192 -13.33 -12.81 -23.02
N ALA A 193 -13.15 -11.94 -22.02
CA ALA A 193 -12.91 -10.52 -22.23
C ALA A 193 -11.42 -10.27 -22.41
N THR A 194 -11.05 -9.35 -23.32
CA THR A 194 -9.66 -8.94 -23.45
C THR A 194 -9.28 -8.12 -22.22
N ILE A 195 -8.29 -8.59 -21.45
CA ILE A 195 -7.79 -7.88 -20.27
C ILE A 195 -6.54 -7.09 -20.64
N ARG A 196 -6.56 -5.78 -20.35
CA ARG A 196 -5.38 -4.92 -20.43
C ARG A 196 -5.18 -4.19 -19.12
N LEU A 197 -3.95 -3.71 -18.93
CA LEU A 197 -3.59 -2.84 -17.82
C LEU A 197 -3.70 -1.39 -18.28
N TYR A 198 -4.18 -0.53 -17.40
CA TYR A 198 -4.40 0.88 -17.66
C TYR A 198 -3.48 1.73 -16.78
N CYS A 199 -2.62 2.51 -17.41
CA CYS A 199 -1.77 3.49 -16.76
C CYS A 199 -2.60 4.73 -16.42
N LYS A 200 -2.96 4.91 -15.15
CA LYS A 200 -3.88 5.98 -14.73
C LYS A 200 -3.27 7.38 -14.90
N GLU A 201 -1.97 7.53 -14.67
CA GLU A 201 -1.31 8.84 -14.72
C GLU A 201 -1.14 9.37 -16.15
N TYR A 202 -0.98 8.48 -17.13
CA TYR A 202 -0.69 8.86 -18.52
C TYR A 202 -1.80 8.46 -19.51
N ASP A 203 -2.94 7.99 -18.98
CA ASP A 203 -4.16 7.66 -19.72
C ASP A 203 -3.93 6.80 -20.98
N HIS A 204 -3.32 5.63 -20.78
CA HIS A 204 -3.16 4.65 -21.88
C HIS A 204 -3.16 3.21 -21.37
N ASP A 205 -3.48 2.29 -22.28
CA ASP A 205 -3.54 0.86 -22.01
C ASP A 205 -2.31 0.12 -22.54
N PHE A 206 -1.90 -0.94 -21.84
CA PHE A 206 -0.81 -1.83 -22.21
C PHE A 206 -1.16 -3.27 -21.83
N SER A 207 -0.54 -4.25 -22.48
CA SER A 207 -0.78 -5.65 -22.18
C SER A 207 -0.10 -6.09 -20.88
N ILE A 208 -0.59 -7.17 -20.28
CA ILE A 208 0.06 -7.80 -19.12
C ILE A 208 1.48 -8.26 -19.49
N SER A 209 1.70 -8.75 -20.71
CA SER A 209 3.02 -9.18 -21.20
C SER A 209 4.04 -8.05 -21.32
N GLU A 210 3.58 -6.81 -21.54
CA GLU A 210 4.44 -5.63 -21.59
C GLU A 210 4.68 -5.01 -20.21
N ALA A 211 3.93 -5.41 -19.19
CA ALA A 211 4.04 -4.86 -17.86
C ALA A 211 5.45 -5.09 -17.31
N MET A 212 5.98 -4.06 -16.65
CA MET A 212 7.24 -4.18 -15.91
C MET A 212 6.96 -4.22 -14.41
N THR A 213 7.94 -4.65 -13.62
CA THR A 213 7.84 -4.66 -12.16
C THR A 213 8.80 -3.66 -11.55
N VAL A 214 8.33 -2.94 -10.53
CA VAL A 214 9.18 -2.21 -9.61
C VAL A 214 9.13 -2.91 -8.26
N THR A 215 10.29 -3.34 -7.78
CA THR A 215 10.44 -3.92 -6.45
C THR A 215 10.78 -2.81 -5.46
N ILE A 216 9.98 -2.70 -4.41
CA ILE A 216 10.23 -1.79 -3.29
C ILE A 216 10.83 -2.60 -2.16
N TYR A 217 12.00 -2.18 -1.70
CA TYR A 217 12.74 -2.86 -0.66
C TYR A 217 12.44 -2.31 0.73
N GLY A 218 12.52 -3.17 1.73
CA GLY A 218 12.86 -2.76 3.08
C GLY A 218 14.35 -2.96 3.31
N TYR A 219 14.91 -2.23 4.26
CA TYR A 219 16.32 -2.34 4.65
C TYR A 219 16.40 -2.63 6.15
N SER A 220 17.20 -3.60 6.56
CA SER A 220 17.56 -3.81 7.97
C SER A 220 19.04 -3.53 8.17
N VAL A 221 19.40 -2.89 9.28
CA VAL A 221 20.81 -2.73 9.64
C VAL A 221 21.40 -4.12 9.87
N ALA A 222 22.56 -4.44 9.28
CA ALA A 222 23.08 -5.82 9.25
C ALA A 222 23.36 -6.44 10.63
N SER A 223 23.44 -5.61 11.69
CA SER A 223 23.58 -6.06 13.07
C SER A 223 22.26 -6.09 13.86
N SER A 224 21.14 -5.72 13.27
CA SER A 224 19.82 -5.83 13.90
C SER A 224 19.18 -7.13 13.45
N GLU A 225 18.68 -7.90 14.41
CA GLU A 225 17.82 -9.04 14.11
C GLU A 225 16.64 -8.55 13.24
N ARG A 226 16.20 -9.38 12.28
CA ARG A 226 15.05 -9.08 11.43
C ARG A 226 13.75 -9.22 12.23
N PHE A 227 13.55 -8.40 13.25
CA PHE A 227 12.36 -8.41 14.08
C PHE A 227 11.46 -7.22 13.75
N GLN A 228 10.15 -7.50 13.74
CA GLN A 228 9.08 -6.52 13.64
C GLN A 228 9.37 -5.25 14.45
N PHE A 229 8.76 -4.15 14.02
CA PHE A 229 8.66 -2.94 14.82
C PHE A 229 8.35 -3.30 16.28
N ASP A 230 9.30 -3.03 17.19
CA ASP A 230 9.17 -3.39 18.60
C ASP A 230 8.07 -2.55 19.27
N TYR A 231 6.85 -3.06 19.11
CA TYR A 231 5.63 -2.51 19.65
C TYR A 231 5.69 -2.37 21.17
N LEU A 232 6.30 -3.35 21.85
CA LEU A 232 6.41 -3.34 23.30
C LEU A 232 7.32 -2.22 23.77
N LYS A 233 8.45 -2.02 23.09
CA LYS A 233 9.32 -0.87 23.34
C LYS A 233 8.62 0.46 23.08
N LEU A 234 7.90 0.62 21.96
CA LEU A 234 7.13 1.84 21.72
C LEU A 234 6.11 2.08 22.84
N LYS A 235 5.36 1.05 23.25
CA LYS A 235 4.39 1.15 24.34
C LYS A 235 5.07 1.59 25.65
N ASN A 236 6.19 0.98 26.00
CA ASN A 236 6.96 1.34 27.19
C ASN A 236 7.46 2.79 27.13
N ASP A 237 7.95 3.23 25.98
CA ASP A 237 8.41 4.61 25.77
C ASP A 237 7.26 5.62 25.87
N VAL A 238 6.06 5.27 25.38
CA VAL A 238 4.83 6.05 25.55
C VAL A 238 4.45 6.15 27.03
N VAL A 239 4.42 5.04 27.76
CA VAL A 239 4.10 5.01 29.21
C VAL A 239 5.08 5.90 29.98
N LYS A 240 6.38 5.73 29.75
CA LYS A 240 7.43 6.55 30.37
C LYS A 240 7.23 8.04 30.06
N THR A 241 6.99 8.35 28.79
CA THR A 241 6.70 9.71 28.29
C THR A 241 5.51 10.35 28.98
N LEU A 242 4.41 9.62 29.17
CA LEU A 242 3.21 10.15 29.82
C LEU A 242 3.36 10.27 31.33
N SER A 243 4.19 9.41 31.92
CA SER A 243 4.51 9.44 33.36
C SER A 243 5.36 10.65 33.76
N GLU A 244 5.96 11.36 32.80
CA GLU A 244 6.61 12.66 33.03
C GLU A 244 5.60 13.77 33.37
N PHE A 245 4.32 13.56 33.05
CA PHE A 245 3.23 14.46 33.44
C PHE A 245 2.59 13.99 34.76
N GLU A 246 1.82 14.87 35.43
CA GLU A 246 0.99 14.49 36.58
C GLU A 246 -0.26 13.67 36.17
N LEU A 247 -0.07 12.58 35.45
CA LEU A 247 -1.11 11.67 34.95
C LEU A 247 -1.01 10.31 35.64
N ALA A 248 -2.17 9.70 35.89
CA ALA A 248 -2.24 8.27 36.18
C ALA A 248 -2.25 7.51 34.85
N VAL A 249 -1.29 6.61 34.65
CA VAL A 249 -1.10 5.85 33.41
C VAL A 249 -1.28 4.36 33.71
N GLU A 250 -2.12 3.69 32.92
CA GLU A 250 -2.40 2.26 33.01
C GLU A 250 -2.14 1.60 31.65
N GLU A 251 -1.48 0.44 31.68
CA GLU A 251 -1.25 -0.38 30.48
C GLU A 251 -2.35 -1.44 30.32
N ASN A 252 -2.66 -1.79 29.07
CA ASN A 252 -3.65 -2.82 28.73
C ASN A 252 -5.00 -2.62 29.46
N TYR A 253 -5.47 -1.38 29.49
CA TYR A 253 -6.68 -0.99 30.19
C TYR A 253 -7.92 -1.64 29.57
N LEU A 254 -8.67 -2.38 30.40
CA LEU A 254 -9.88 -3.06 29.97
C LEU A 254 -11.09 -2.11 30.07
N VAL A 255 -11.80 -1.92 28.97
CA VAL A 255 -12.98 -1.06 28.90
C VAL A 255 -14.13 -1.78 28.20
N LYS A 256 -15.35 -1.63 28.73
CA LYS A 256 -16.55 -2.16 28.10
C LYS A 256 -17.10 -1.17 27.07
N GLY A 257 -17.25 -1.63 25.83
CA GLY A 257 -17.86 -0.85 24.75
C GLY A 257 -19.38 -0.76 24.88
N LYS A 258 -20.00 0.13 24.09
CA LYS A 258 -21.47 0.27 24.01
C LYS A 258 -22.15 -0.99 23.49
N SER A 259 -21.45 -1.80 22.71
CA SER A 259 -21.89 -3.12 22.27
C SER A 259 -21.94 -4.18 23.38
N GLY A 260 -21.35 -3.89 24.55
CA GLY A 260 -21.21 -4.83 25.65
C GLY A 260 -19.95 -5.71 25.57
N ASN A 261 -19.18 -5.63 24.48
CA ASN A 261 -17.89 -6.30 24.33
C ASN A 261 -16.80 -5.60 25.13
N ASP A 262 -15.85 -6.38 25.63
CA ASP A 262 -14.67 -5.86 26.31
C ASP A 262 -13.56 -5.56 25.29
N HIS A 263 -12.92 -4.40 25.45
CA HIS A 263 -11.82 -3.93 24.61
C HIS A 263 -10.58 -3.67 25.47
N ILE A 264 -9.40 -3.97 24.93
CA ILE A 264 -8.11 -3.70 25.57
C ILE A 264 -7.49 -2.48 24.89
N ILE A 265 -7.30 -1.42 25.66
CA ILE A 265 -6.61 -0.19 25.25
C ILE A 265 -5.15 -0.30 25.70
N ASP A 266 -4.21 -0.06 24.78
CA ASP A 266 -2.80 -0.35 25.05
C ASP A 266 -2.21 0.53 26.15
N VAL A 267 -2.51 1.82 26.11
CA VAL A 267 -2.18 2.78 27.17
C VAL A 267 -3.38 3.70 27.43
N TYR A 268 -3.79 3.77 28.69
CA TYR A 268 -4.79 4.70 29.19
C TYR A 268 -4.10 5.73 30.09
N ALA A 269 -4.40 7.02 29.90
CA ALA A 269 -3.91 8.07 30.77
C ALA A 269 -5.06 8.96 31.24
N THR A 270 -5.07 9.34 32.51
CA THR A 270 -6.08 10.21 33.11
C THR A 270 -5.46 11.24 34.05
N ASN A 271 -6.06 12.43 34.10
CA ASN A 271 -5.66 13.48 35.03
C ASN A 271 -6.60 13.56 36.25
N LYS A 272 -6.20 14.34 37.27
CA LYS A 272 -7.01 14.56 38.49
C LYS A 272 -8.39 15.20 38.23
N LYS A 273 -8.60 15.81 37.05
CA LYS A 273 -9.88 16.41 36.63
C LYS A 273 -10.79 15.41 35.92
N GLY A 274 -10.37 14.14 35.78
CA GLY A 274 -11.12 13.09 35.10
C GLY A 274 -11.06 13.15 33.57
N GLN A 275 -10.18 13.98 32.99
CA GLN A 275 -9.94 13.95 31.55
C GLN A 275 -9.04 12.78 31.22
N SER A 276 -9.43 12.00 30.21
CA SER A 276 -8.71 10.79 29.81
C SER A 276 -8.35 10.78 28.33
N VAL A 277 -7.28 10.03 28.03
CA VAL A 277 -6.79 9.75 26.69
C VAL A 277 -6.60 8.24 26.55
N PHE A 278 -7.14 7.69 25.46
CA PHE A 278 -6.85 6.34 25.01
C PHE A 278 -5.73 6.40 23.97
N ILE A 279 -4.68 5.59 24.14
CA ILE A 279 -3.65 5.42 23.13
C ILE A 279 -3.65 3.98 22.68
N LEU A 280 -3.90 3.83 21.39
CA LEU A 280 -4.01 2.57 20.68
C LEU A 280 -2.82 2.48 19.74
N ILE A 281 -1.88 1.58 20.04
CA ILE A 281 -0.64 1.42 19.32
C ILE A 281 -0.79 0.22 18.37
N ASN A 282 -0.37 0.34 17.11
CA ASN A 282 -0.54 -0.76 16.16
C ASN A 282 0.53 -1.85 16.29
N ASN A 283 0.11 -3.12 16.37
CA ASN A 283 1.00 -4.28 16.34
C ASN A 283 0.90 -4.93 14.94
N SER A 284 2.05 -5.15 14.29
CA SER A 284 2.17 -5.61 12.90
C SER A 284 1.65 -7.03 12.62
N GLU A 285 1.24 -7.78 13.62
CA GLU A 285 0.97 -9.23 13.49
C GLU A 285 -0.41 -9.61 12.92
N SER A 286 -1.44 -8.76 13.02
CA SER A 286 -2.80 -9.17 12.57
C SER A 286 -3.86 -8.07 12.57
N ASN A 287 -3.60 -6.94 13.20
CA ASN A 287 -4.56 -5.85 13.33
C ASN A 287 -4.09 -4.69 12.46
N SER A 288 -4.82 -4.37 11.39
CA SER A 288 -4.62 -3.07 10.75
C SER A 288 -5.07 -1.99 11.74
N VAL A 289 -4.55 -0.76 11.62
CA VAL A 289 -5.08 0.38 12.39
C VAL A 289 -6.61 0.51 12.21
N ASP A 290 -7.13 0.01 11.10
CA ASP A 290 -8.56 -0.06 10.80
C ASP A 290 -9.35 -1.00 11.73
N SER A 291 -8.73 -1.95 12.46
CA SER A 291 -9.46 -2.73 13.49
C SER A 291 -9.54 -1.97 14.81
N ARG A 292 -8.52 -1.18 15.13
CA ARG A 292 -8.49 -0.36 16.36
C ARG A 292 -9.44 0.84 16.31
N ILE A 293 -9.77 1.34 15.13
CA ILE A 293 -10.82 2.38 15.00
C ILE A 293 -12.19 1.86 15.48
N VAL A 294 -12.49 0.57 15.31
CA VAL A 294 -13.74 -0.02 15.80
C VAL A 294 -13.83 0.08 17.32
N GLN A 295 -12.72 -0.12 18.02
CA GLN A 295 -12.65 0.02 19.48
C GLN A 295 -12.95 1.47 19.88
N VAL A 296 -12.40 2.46 19.17
CA VAL A 296 -12.69 3.88 19.41
C VAL A 296 -14.17 4.20 19.19
N LEU A 297 -14.77 3.67 18.13
CA LEU A 297 -16.18 3.88 17.82
C LEU A 297 -17.11 3.26 18.87
N ASP A 298 -16.76 2.08 19.39
CA ASP A 298 -17.57 1.38 20.37
C ASP A 298 -17.42 1.95 21.79
N THR A 299 -16.23 2.44 22.15
CA THR A 299 -15.93 3.00 23.48
C THR A 299 -16.19 4.50 23.58
N MET A 300 -16.18 5.22 22.45
CA MET A 300 -16.38 6.68 22.35
C MET A 300 -15.62 7.51 23.40
N PRO A 301 -14.28 7.40 23.47
CA PRO A 301 -13.49 8.13 24.45
C PRO A 301 -13.49 9.64 24.16
N ASN A 302 -13.21 10.45 25.19
CA ASN A 302 -13.10 11.90 25.04
C ASN A 302 -11.92 12.30 24.13
N THR A 303 -10.84 11.53 24.15
CA THR A 303 -9.70 11.68 23.24
C THR A 303 -9.09 10.31 22.98
N ALA A 304 -8.87 10.00 21.71
CA ALA A 304 -8.14 8.80 21.29
C ALA A 304 -6.95 9.18 20.41
N ILE A 305 -5.85 8.46 20.56
CA ILE A 305 -4.68 8.54 19.71
C ILE A 305 -4.42 7.16 19.14
N LEU A 306 -4.48 7.03 17.82
CA LEU A 306 -4.09 5.84 17.09
C LEU A 306 -2.66 6.07 16.58
N ALA A 307 -1.69 5.39 17.17
CA ALA A 307 -0.28 5.54 16.82
C ALA A 307 0.24 4.26 16.18
N GLY A 308 0.94 4.36 15.05
CA GLY A 308 1.52 3.17 14.46
C GLY A 308 2.18 3.37 13.10
N TYR A 309 2.71 2.24 12.64
CA TYR A 309 3.47 2.09 11.40
C TYR A 309 2.63 2.47 10.14
N PRO A 310 3.23 3.09 9.10
CA PRO A 310 2.62 3.87 7.99
C PRO A 310 1.47 3.27 7.16
N ALA A 311 1.06 2.02 7.37
CA ALA A 311 -0.12 1.49 6.70
C ALA A 311 -1.42 1.93 7.43
N ILE A 312 -1.75 3.23 7.36
CA ILE A 312 -3.05 3.73 7.81
C ILE A 312 -3.85 4.18 6.59
N SER A 313 -4.97 3.52 6.34
CA SER A 313 -5.83 3.86 5.21
C SER A 313 -6.36 5.30 5.35
N GLU A 314 -6.51 6.02 4.23
CA GLU A 314 -7.16 7.34 4.22
C GLU A 314 -8.59 7.27 4.76
N LYS A 315 -9.26 6.12 4.59
CA LYS A 315 -10.55 5.83 5.24
C LYS A 315 -10.44 5.92 6.75
N THR A 316 -9.43 5.32 7.36
CA THR A 316 -9.21 5.37 8.81
C THR A 316 -8.85 6.77 9.28
N LYS A 317 -8.04 7.54 8.53
CA LYS A 317 -7.80 8.97 8.84
C LYS A 317 -9.11 9.78 8.80
N SER A 318 -9.91 9.58 7.76
CA SER A 318 -11.21 10.24 7.59
C SER A 318 -12.18 9.89 8.71
N VAL A 319 -12.29 8.61 9.09
CA VAL A 319 -13.13 8.17 10.20
C VAL A 319 -12.62 8.76 11.51
N ALA A 320 -11.32 8.63 11.82
CA ALA A 320 -10.74 9.14 13.06
C ALA A 320 -11.02 10.64 13.28
N SER A 321 -10.86 11.44 12.22
CA SER A 321 -11.11 12.89 12.27
C SER A 321 -12.54 13.27 12.72
N LYS A 322 -13.53 12.40 12.49
CA LYS A 322 -14.93 12.62 12.87
C LYS A 322 -15.25 12.25 14.33
N TYR A 323 -14.42 11.43 14.96
CA TYR A 323 -14.70 10.82 16.28
C TYR A 323 -13.69 11.22 17.36
N ASN A 324 -13.13 12.44 17.32
CA ASN A 324 -12.12 12.94 18.26
C ASN A 324 -10.88 12.02 18.42
N ALA A 325 -10.59 11.25 17.37
CA ALA A 325 -9.41 10.40 17.31
C ALA A 325 -8.36 11.06 16.43
N THR A 326 -7.13 11.10 16.91
CA THR A 326 -5.98 11.57 16.13
C THR A 326 -5.15 10.38 15.69
N VAL A 327 -4.71 10.41 14.44
CA VAL A 327 -3.90 9.35 13.84
C VAL A 327 -2.47 9.85 13.69
N ILE A 328 -1.52 9.08 14.20
CA ILE A 328 -0.08 9.31 14.09
C ILE A 328 0.50 8.16 13.25
N ALA A 329 0.83 8.46 11.99
CA ALA A 329 1.43 7.53 11.05
C ALA A 329 2.92 7.85 10.89
N SER A 330 3.78 7.13 11.60
CA SER A 330 5.23 7.26 11.42
C SER A 330 5.94 5.96 11.77
N GLN A 331 7.10 5.73 11.17
CA GLN A 331 8.04 4.70 11.61
C GLN A 331 9.03 5.23 12.65
N ASN A 332 9.17 6.55 12.77
CA ASN A 332 10.09 7.20 13.69
C ASN A 332 9.48 7.27 15.10
N VAL A 333 10.04 6.48 16.02
CA VAL A 333 9.59 6.40 17.42
C VAL A 333 9.59 7.78 18.09
N GLN A 334 10.61 8.60 17.86
CA GLN A 334 10.71 9.93 18.48
C GLN A 334 9.66 10.89 17.95
N GLU A 335 9.34 10.83 16.64
CA GLU A 335 8.22 11.60 16.08
C GLU A 335 6.90 11.20 16.73
N ILE A 336 6.62 9.90 16.84
CA ILE A 336 5.40 9.38 17.49
C ILE A 336 5.28 9.91 18.93
N LEU A 337 6.35 9.78 19.72
CA LEU A 337 6.37 10.24 21.11
C LEU A 337 6.16 11.75 21.22
N SER A 338 6.81 12.52 20.34
CA SER A 338 6.69 13.99 20.33
C SER A 338 5.27 14.45 20.00
N GLU A 339 4.61 13.79 19.03
CA GLU A 339 3.23 14.09 18.65
C GLU A 339 2.25 13.69 19.75
N ILE A 340 2.44 12.53 20.39
CA ILE A 340 1.66 12.12 21.57
C ILE A 340 1.78 13.17 22.68
N LYS A 341 3.00 13.58 23.05
CA LYS A 341 3.22 14.63 24.09
C LYS A 341 2.48 15.91 23.75
N LYS A 342 2.55 16.36 22.50
CA LYS A 342 1.88 17.57 22.02
C LYS A 342 0.36 17.46 22.12
N ILE A 343 -0.24 16.36 21.64
CA ILE A 343 -1.69 16.14 21.66
C ILE A 343 -2.21 16.06 23.09
N VAL A 344 -1.54 15.28 23.95
CA VAL A 344 -1.93 15.13 25.36
C VAL A 344 -1.86 16.47 26.09
N SER A 345 -0.76 17.21 25.91
CA SER A 345 -0.61 18.54 26.55
C SER A 345 -1.71 19.51 26.15
N GLN A 346 -2.05 19.56 24.85
CA GLN A 346 -3.11 20.42 24.32
C GLN A 346 -4.50 20.01 24.79
N LYS A 347 -4.82 18.71 24.76
CA LYS A 347 -6.17 18.20 25.11
C LYS A 347 -6.43 18.22 26.61
N MET A 348 -5.39 18.03 27.43
CA MET A 348 -5.51 18.00 28.88
C MET A 348 -5.12 19.32 29.57
N ASN A 349 -4.79 20.38 28.80
CA ASN A 349 -4.32 21.67 29.32
C ASN A 349 -3.17 21.53 30.33
N LEU A 350 -2.24 20.63 30.04
CA LEU A 350 -1.05 20.44 30.86
C LEU A 350 -0.03 21.50 30.42
N GLY A 351 0.43 22.33 31.36
CA GLY A 351 1.50 23.28 31.07
C GLY A 351 2.73 22.51 30.62
N VAL A 352 3.27 22.82 29.43
CA VAL A 352 4.52 22.24 28.97
C VAL A 352 5.61 22.73 29.92
N THR A 353 6.00 21.91 30.88
CA THR A 353 7.21 22.14 31.67
C THR A 353 8.37 22.04 30.70
N ALA A 354 8.86 23.20 30.25
CA ALA A 354 10.12 23.30 29.54
C ALA A 354 11.20 22.68 30.44
N ALA A 355 11.87 21.65 29.93
CA ALA A 355 13.00 21.02 30.59
C ALA A 355 14.04 22.09 30.95
N ARG A 356 14.50 22.08 32.20
CA ARG A 356 15.68 22.80 32.66
C ARG A 356 16.93 21.96 32.44
#